data_AF-A0A1R3FLJ0-F1
#
_entry.id   AF-A0A1R3FLJ0-F1
#
_cell.length_a   1.000
_cell.length_b   1.000
_cell.length_c   1.000
_cell.angle_alpha   90.00
_cell.angle_beta   90.00
_cell.angle_gamma   90.00
#
_symmetry.space_group_name_H-M   'P 1'
#
loop_
_entity.id
_entity.type
_entity.pdbx_description
1 polymer ?
#
loop_
_entity_poly.entity_id
_entity_poly.type
_entity_poly.pdbx_seq_one_letter_code
_entity_poly.pdbx_strand_id
1 'polypeptide(L)'
;MADIRSTRKQKIVHSFSMTAATLFIFYTWAYFQGQHYTLSAFELCFAIIAISNAFYVRKVSNPEYSELILSGVLLVQGIILFLYSYAIPDRILWLYPILAAVIFINDFRIGVILSTSFCVFISTLITAMPNNFSLPFNSTHRFILSLFTMSLVCHTSAYYYTKAVSYIQRLYQEGIEDLAYRDQLTGLANRWSFERWATEKLATVDSERSLTALVFLDIDDFKGINDSYGHDVGDSVLQHFANRLSNNIRTRDRKSHEYDYSIARFAGDEFVLMLYDIPTRKDLDGILDRICGLFESGCQTNERIKELTLSVGVSLYPQDATELHELTRCADKAMYVAKHSGKNRYAYYHDNPVSTLIEELPANLASSESDSSELGDCLETKVEGNNVTLLKTRQR
;
A
#
# COMPACT_ATOMS: atom_id res chain seq x y z
N MET A 1 -8.22 2.90 -3.07
CA MET A 1 -8.71 1.51 -3.27
C MET A 1 -10.20 1.33 -2.95
N ALA A 2 -10.75 1.91 -1.88
CA ALA A 2 -12.21 2.00 -1.68
C ALA A 2 -12.92 2.62 -2.91
N ASP A 3 -12.25 3.57 -3.56
CA ASP A 3 -12.68 4.21 -4.81
C ASP A 3 -12.85 3.25 -6.01
N ILE A 4 -12.06 2.18 -6.10
CA ILE A 4 -12.17 1.23 -7.23
C ILE A 4 -13.42 0.36 -7.07
N ARG A 5 -13.75 0.00 -5.83
CA ARG A 5 -14.97 -0.76 -5.52
C ARG A 5 -16.22 0.10 -5.67
N SER A 6 -16.19 1.36 -5.22
CA SER A 6 -17.32 2.29 -5.37
C SER A 6 -17.56 2.62 -6.85
N THR A 7 -16.51 2.95 -7.62
CA THR A 7 -16.62 3.27 -9.04
C THR A 7 -17.14 2.09 -9.88
N ARG A 8 -16.72 0.86 -9.59
CA ARG A 8 -17.22 -0.31 -10.32
C ARG A 8 -18.68 -0.61 -9.98
N LYS A 9 -19.06 -0.51 -8.71
CA LYS A 9 -20.46 -0.65 -8.27
C LYS A 9 -21.36 0.39 -8.93
N GLN A 10 -20.93 1.66 -8.96
CA GLN A 10 -21.66 2.74 -9.63
C GLN A 10 -21.88 2.45 -11.11
N LYS A 11 -20.87 1.93 -11.82
CA LYS A 11 -21.03 1.51 -13.23
C LYS A 11 -22.08 0.42 -13.41
N ILE A 12 -22.13 -0.56 -12.51
CA ILE A 12 -23.15 -1.62 -12.54
C ILE A 12 -24.54 -1.02 -12.31
N VAL A 13 -24.74 -0.28 -11.20
CA VAL A 13 -26.03 0.33 -10.86
C VAL A 13 -26.52 1.27 -11.97
N HIS A 14 -25.62 2.09 -12.54
CA HIS A 14 -25.94 2.98 -13.65
C HIS A 14 -26.38 2.20 -14.89
N SER A 15 -25.64 1.17 -15.28
CA SER A 15 -25.97 0.35 -16.46
C SER A 15 -27.31 -0.37 -16.31
N PHE A 16 -27.58 -0.93 -15.13
CA PHE A 16 -28.86 -1.55 -14.83
C PHE A 16 -30.01 -0.54 -14.74
N SER A 17 -29.78 0.65 -14.17
CA SER A 17 -30.77 1.74 -14.12
C SER A 17 -31.14 2.23 -15.52
N MET A 18 -30.15 2.40 -16.41
CA MET A 18 -30.39 2.77 -17.81
C MET A 18 -31.15 1.68 -18.57
N THR A 19 -30.76 0.41 -18.39
CA THR A 19 -31.44 -0.72 -19.04
C THR A 19 -32.89 -0.80 -18.56
N ALA A 20 -33.13 -0.72 -17.25
CA ALA A 20 -34.48 -0.71 -16.68
C ALA A 20 -35.32 0.48 -17.20
N ALA A 21 -34.74 1.68 -17.24
CA ALA A 21 -35.42 2.86 -17.77
C ALA A 21 -35.86 2.68 -19.24
N THR A 22 -34.98 2.15 -20.09
CA THR A 22 -35.31 1.91 -21.51
C THR A 22 -36.46 0.90 -21.67
N LEU A 23 -36.46 -0.16 -20.86
CA LEU A 23 -37.54 -1.15 -20.87
C LEU A 23 -38.84 -0.56 -20.35
N PHE A 24 -38.82 0.20 -19.26
CA PHE A 24 -40.01 0.84 -18.71
C PHE A 24 -40.63 1.84 -19.70
N ILE A 25 -39.83 2.67 -20.39
CA ILE A 25 -40.34 3.58 -21.43
C ILE A 25 -41.02 2.80 -22.56
N PHE A 26 -40.39 1.73 -23.02
CA PHE A 26 -40.96 0.88 -24.06
C PHE A 26 -42.31 0.29 -23.62
N TYR A 27 -42.39 -0.23 -22.39
CA TYR A 27 -43.62 -0.78 -21.85
C TYR A 27 -44.69 0.27 -21.56
N THR A 28 -44.33 1.49 -21.14
CA THR A 28 -45.26 2.63 -21.06
C THR A 28 -45.96 2.82 -22.40
N TRP A 29 -45.19 2.93 -23.49
CA TRP A 29 -45.76 3.12 -24.83
C TRP A 29 -46.63 1.93 -25.24
N ALA A 30 -46.16 0.70 -25.02
CA ALA A 30 -46.91 -0.51 -25.39
C ALA A 30 -48.24 -0.64 -24.63
N TYR A 31 -48.27 -0.35 -23.32
CA TYR A 31 -49.50 -0.40 -22.52
C TYR A 31 -50.47 0.72 -22.86
N PHE A 32 -49.95 1.91 -23.20
CA PHE A 32 -50.77 3.02 -23.66
C PHE A 32 -51.52 2.65 -24.94
N GLN A 33 -50.83 2.05 -25.92
CA GLN A 33 -51.47 1.56 -27.15
C GLN A 33 -52.48 0.44 -26.87
N GLY A 34 -52.17 -0.44 -25.92
CA GLY A 34 -53.05 -1.51 -25.46
C GLY A 34 -54.23 -1.05 -24.59
N GLN A 35 -54.49 0.26 -24.45
CA GLN A 35 -55.57 0.82 -23.62
C GLN A 35 -55.46 0.46 -22.11
N HIS A 36 -54.28 0.04 -21.65
CA HIS A 36 -54.00 -0.27 -20.25
C HIS A 36 -53.37 0.92 -19.53
N TYR A 37 -54.16 1.98 -19.35
CA TYR A 37 -53.68 3.27 -18.83
C TYR A 37 -53.07 3.21 -17.42
N THR A 38 -53.61 2.36 -16.54
CA THR A 38 -53.10 2.20 -15.17
C THR A 38 -51.69 1.61 -15.15
N LEU A 39 -51.46 0.54 -15.91
CA LEU A 39 -50.13 -0.07 -16.07
C LEU A 39 -49.16 0.90 -16.73
N SER A 40 -49.60 1.60 -17.78
CA SER A 40 -48.80 2.64 -18.44
C SER A 40 -48.33 3.72 -17.46
N ALA A 41 -49.18 4.14 -16.52
CA ALA A 41 -48.84 5.15 -15.53
C ALA A 41 -47.79 4.63 -14.52
N PHE A 42 -47.92 3.39 -14.05
CA PHE A 42 -46.91 2.77 -13.17
C PHE A 42 -45.54 2.65 -13.85
N GLU A 43 -45.49 2.15 -15.10
CA GLU A 43 -44.24 2.04 -15.86
C GLU A 43 -43.59 3.40 -16.09
N LEU A 44 -44.39 4.45 -16.36
CA LEU A 44 -43.86 5.81 -16.53
C LEU A 44 -43.22 6.32 -15.22
N CYS A 45 -43.86 6.10 -14.08
CA CYS A 45 -43.29 6.44 -12.77
C CYS A 45 -41.97 5.70 -12.52
N PHE A 46 -41.90 4.40 -12.80
CA PHE A 46 -40.66 3.62 -12.65
C PHE A 46 -39.56 4.06 -13.62
N ALA A 47 -39.91 4.42 -14.86
CA ALA A 47 -38.97 5.01 -15.81
C ALA A 47 -38.35 6.30 -15.25
N ILE A 48 -39.18 7.21 -14.71
CA ILE A 48 -38.70 8.46 -14.12
C ILE A 48 -37.77 8.20 -12.93
N ILE A 49 -38.12 7.25 -12.05
CA ILE A 49 -37.27 6.89 -10.89
C ILE A 49 -35.95 6.27 -11.37
N ALA A 50 -35.98 5.36 -12.34
CA ALA A 50 -34.78 4.71 -12.88
C ALA A 50 -33.84 5.70 -13.58
N ILE A 51 -34.37 6.65 -14.37
CA ILE A 51 -33.60 7.74 -14.99
C ILE A 51 -32.98 8.64 -13.91
N SER A 52 -33.77 9.02 -12.91
CA SER A 52 -33.31 9.86 -11.80
C SER A 52 -32.19 9.16 -11.03
N ASN A 53 -32.31 7.85 -10.78
CA ASN A 53 -31.29 7.05 -10.13
C ASN A 53 -30.01 6.93 -10.98
N ALA A 54 -30.14 6.72 -12.29
CA ALA A 54 -29.00 6.69 -13.21
C ALA A 54 -28.24 8.03 -13.20
N PHE A 55 -28.95 9.15 -13.26
CA PHE A 55 -28.35 10.48 -13.18
C PHE A 55 -27.71 10.75 -11.82
N TYR A 56 -28.36 10.36 -10.73
CA TYR A 56 -27.84 10.46 -9.37
C TYR A 56 -26.51 9.73 -9.20
N VAL A 57 -26.45 8.46 -9.64
CA VAL A 57 -25.24 7.62 -9.57
C VAL A 57 -24.09 8.18 -10.39
N ARG A 58 -24.39 8.88 -11.51
CA ARG A 58 -23.36 9.53 -12.34
C ARG A 58 -22.84 10.84 -11.73
N LYS A 59 -23.68 11.58 -11.00
CA LYS A 59 -23.37 12.91 -10.49
C LYS A 59 -22.70 12.89 -9.11
N VAL A 60 -22.98 11.87 -8.29
CA VAL A 60 -22.54 11.80 -6.90
C VAL A 60 -21.45 10.74 -6.75
N SER A 61 -20.33 11.11 -6.11
CA SER A 61 -19.16 10.23 -5.94
C SER A 61 -19.40 9.02 -5.04
N ASN A 62 -20.41 9.06 -4.16
CA ASN A 62 -20.87 7.95 -3.32
C ASN A 62 -22.40 8.00 -3.19
N PRO A 63 -23.15 7.42 -4.15
CA PRO A 63 -24.60 7.46 -4.15
C PRO A 63 -25.16 6.43 -3.16
N GLU A 64 -25.33 6.85 -1.91
CA GLU A 64 -25.95 6.02 -0.87
C GLU A 64 -27.35 5.58 -1.30
N TYR A 65 -27.73 4.34 -0.94
CA TYR A 65 -29.04 3.74 -1.20
C TYR A 65 -29.45 3.55 -2.68
N SER A 66 -28.65 3.97 -3.66
CA SER A 66 -28.98 3.84 -5.09
C SER A 66 -29.24 2.39 -5.55
N GLU A 67 -28.50 1.42 -4.99
CA GLU A 67 -28.70 -0.02 -5.18
C GLU A 67 -30.09 -0.48 -4.67
N LEU A 68 -30.48 0.01 -3.49
CA LEU A 68 -31.74 -0.34 -2.83
C LEU A 68 -32.94 0.31 -3.50
N ILE A 69 -32.82 1.57 -3.96
CA ILE A 69 -33.87 2.27 -4.71
C ILE A 69 -34.20 1.49 -5.98
N LEU A 70 -33.17 1.15 -6.77
CA LEU A 70 -33.37 0.38 -8.00
C LEU A 70 -33.96 -1.02 -7.70
N SER A 71 -33.47 -1.69 -6.66
CA SER A 71 -33.98 -3.00 -6.26
C SER A 71 -35.45 -2.94 -5.83
N GLY A 72 -35.84 -1.90 -5.07
CA GLY A 72 -37.22 -1.67 -4.67
C GLY A 72 -38.15 -1.50 -5.87
N VAL A 73 -37.76 -0.68 -6.85
CA VAL A 73 -38.51 -0.50 -8.11
C VAL A 73 -38.68 -1.83 -8.83
N LEU A 74 -37.61 -2.61 -8.99
CA LEU A 74 -37.63 -3.89 -9.68
C LEU A 74 -38.49 -4.94 -8.96
N LEU A 75 -38.44 -4.98 -7.63
CA LEU A 75 -39.25 -5.91 -6.83
C LEU A 75 -40.74 -5.56 -6.88
N VAL A 76 -41.09 -4.27 -6.75
CA VAL A 76 -42.49 -3.81 -6.91
C VAL A 76 -42.99 -4.12 -8.31
N GLN A 77 -42.17 -3.89 -9.34
CA GLN A 77 -42.50 -4.29 -10.70
C GLN A 77 -42.76 -5.79 -10.81
N GLY A 78 -41.93 -6.62 -10.19
CA GLY A 78 -42.14 -8.07 -10.13
C GLY A 78 -43.50 -8.46 -9.52
N ILE A 79 -43.96 -7.75 -8.49
CA ILE A 79 -45.29 -7.95 -7.90
C ILE A 79 -46.40 -7.53 -8.89
N ILE A 80 -46.26 -6.39 -9.58
CA ILE A 80 -47.25 -5.92 -10.55
C ILE A 80 -47.38 -6.91 -11.71
N LEU A 81 -46.26 -7.38 -12.27
CA LEU A 81 -46.26 -8.39 -13.34
C LEU A 81 -46.94 -9.68 -12.89
N PHE A 82 -46.78 -10.05 -11.62
CA PHE A 82 -47.43 -11.21 -11.04
C PHE A 82 -48.95 -11.01 -10.91
N LEU A 83 -49.39 -9.89 -10.34
CA LEU A 83 -50.82 -9.58 -10.12
C LEU A 83 -51.61 -9.49 -11.43
N TYR A 84 -50.98 -9.00 -12.51
CA TYR A 84 -51.60 -8.89 -13.83
C TYR A 84 -51.36 -10.09 -14.75
N SER A 85 -50.73 -11.16 -14.25
CA SER A 85 -50.39 -12.33 -15.05
C SER A 85 -51.62 -12.94 -15.74
N TYR A 86 -52.78 -13.00 -15.08
CA TYR A 86 -54.01 -13.53 -15.66
C TYR A 86 -54.46 -12.81 -16.94
N ALA A 87 -54.28 -11.49 -17.01
CA ALA A 87 -54.64 -10.72 -18.19
C ALA A 87 -53.62 -10.87 -19.33
N ILE A 88 -52.34 -11.06 -18.98
CA ILE A 88 -51.24 -11.16 -19.96
C ILE A 88 -50.22 -12.22 -19.49
N PRO A 89 -50.42 -13.50 -19.85
CA PRO A 89 -49.77 -14.65 -19.22
C PRO A 89 -48.24 -14.67 -19.25
N ASP A 90 -47.64 -14.32 -20.39
CA ASP A 90 -46.20 -14.52 -20.59
C ASP A 90 -45.31 -13.51 -19.84
N ARG A 91 -45.91 -12.48 -19.24
CA ARG A 91 -45.17 -11.41 -18.55
C ARG A 91 -44.46 -11.88 -17.28
N ILE A 92 -44.95 -12.95 -16.64
CA ILE A 92 -44.36 -13.47 -15.41
C ILE A 92 -42.94 -14.03 -15.64
N LEU A 93 -42.55 -14.32 -16.88
CA LEU A 93 -41.16 -14.71 -17.21
C LEU A 93 -40.14 -13.58 -16.95
N TRP A 94 -40.57 -12.32 -16.89
CA TRP A 94 -39.70 -11.20 -16.51
C TRP A 94 -39.28 -11.22 -15.04
N LEU A 95 -39.87 -12.10 -14.22
CA LEU A 95 -39.44 -12.32 -12.85
C LEU A 95 -37.99 -12.81 -12.77
N TYR A 96 -37.54 -13.64 -13.72
CA TYR A 96 -36.17 -14.16 -13.76
C TYR A 96 -35.10 -13.08 -13.92
N PRO A 97 -35.14 -12.21 -14.95
CA PRO A 97 -34.17 -11.14 -15.09
C PRO A 97 -34.27 -10.10 -13.96
N ILE A 98 -35.46 -9.82 -13.43
CA ILE A 98 -35.64 -8.96 -12.24
C ILE A 98 -34.91 -9.56 -11.04
N LEU A 99 -35.11 -10.85 -10.77
CA LEU A 99 -34.46 -11.54 -9.66
C LEU A 99 -32.93 -11.53 -9.80
N ALA A 100 -32.44 -11.84 -11.00
CA ALA A 100 -31.00 -11.80 -11.30
C ALA A 100 -30.42 -10.39 -11.09
N ALA A 101 -31.11 -9.35 -11.59
CA ALA A 101 -30.69 -7.96 -11.40
C ALA A 101 -30.57 -7.60 -9.91
N VAL A 102 -31.59 -7.90 -9.10
CA VAL A 102 -31.56 -7.65 -7.65
C VAL A 102 -30.37 -8.35 -6.98
N ILE A 103 -30.03 -9.57 -7.40
CA ILE A 103 -28.88 -10.30 -6.83
C ILE A 103 -27.54 -9.64 -7.21
N PHE A 104 -27.36 -9.20 -8.46
CA PHE A 104 -26.08 -8.67 -8.93
C PHE A 104 -25.83 -7.20 -8.62
N ILE A 105 -26.90 -6.41 -8.41
CA ILE A 105 -26.78 -4.98 -8.08
C ILE A 105 -26.33 -4.78 -6.63
N ASN A 106 -26.77 -5.64 -5.70
CA ASN A 106 -26.54 -5.47 -4.26
C ASN A 106 -25.30 -6.23 -3.77
N ASP A 107 -24.80 -5.84 -2.60
CA ASP A 107 -23.87 -6.69 -1.86
C ASP A 107 -24.49 -8.06 -1.56
N PHE A 108 -23.66 -9.11 -1.57
CA PHE A 108 -24.10 -10.51 -1.47
C PHE A 108 -25.12 -10.77 -0.36
N ARG A 109 -24.90 -10.25 0.86
CA ARG A 109 -25.81 -10.44 2.00
C ARG A 109 -27.20 -9.81 1.75
N ILE A 110 -27.22 -8.57 1.26
CA ILE A 110 -28.46 -7.84 0.97
C ILE A 110 -29.19 -8.50 -0.20
N GLY A 111 -28.45 -8.85 -1.26
CA GLY A 111 -28.98 -9.55 -2.42
C GLY A 111 -29.65 -10.87 -2.04
N VAL A 112 -29.03 -11.69 -1.18
CA VAL A 112 -29.63 -12.93 -0.64
C VAL A 112 -30.92 -12.67 0.12
N ILE A 113 -30.94 -11.68 1.02
CA ILE A 113 -32.13 -11.36 1.81
C ILE A 113 -33.29 -10.93 0.91
N LEU A 114 -33.07 -9.96 0.02
CA LEU A 114 -34.10 -9.40 -0.85
C LEU A 114 -34.66 -10.45 -1.82
N SER A 115 -33.79 -11.16 -2.52
CA SER A 115 -34.20 -12.17 -3.50
C SER A 115 -34.88 -13.38 -2.86
N THR A 116 -34.38 -13.87 -1.72
CA THR A 116 -35.00 -15.00 -1.00
C THR A 116 -36.36 -14.61 -0.45
N SER A 117 -36.47 -13.43 0.18
CA SER A 117 -37.75 -12.89 0.66
C SER A 117 -38.76 -12.77 -0.47
N PHE A 118 -38.34 -12.26 -1.63
CA PHE A 118 -39.19 -12.12 -2.80
C PHE A 118 -39.64 -13.48 -3.38
N CYS A 119 -38.73 -14.45 -3.52
CA CYS A 119 -39.06 -15.81 -3.98
C CYS A 119 -40.07 -16.49 -3.04
N VAL A 120 -39.89 -16.37 -1.73
CA VAL A 120 -40.82 -16.91 -0.73
C VAL A 120 -42.18 -16.23 -0.82
N PHE A 121 -42.20 -14.90 -0.97
CA PHE A 121 -43.43 -14.13 -1.11
C PHE A 121 -44.24 -14.55 -2.34
N ILE A 122 -43.60 -14.59 -3.52
CA ILE A 122 -44.24 -15.01 -4.76
C ILE A 122 -44.73 -16.46 -4.66
N SER A 123 -43.92 -17.37 -4.12
CA SER A 123 -44.31 -18.79 -3.95
C SER A 123 -45.51 -18.96 -3.01
N THR A 124 -45.56 -18.18 -1.94
CA THR A 124 -46.69 -18.16 -1.01
C THR A 124 -47.96 -17.66 -1.70
N LEU A 125 -47.86 -16.56 -2.46
CA LEU A 125 -49.00 -15.96 -3.16
C LEU A 125 -49.57 -16.90 -4.23
N ILE A 126 -48.69 -17.58 -4.98
CA ILE A 126 -49.06 -18.61 -5.96
C ILE A 126 -49.83 -19.76 -5.30
N THR A 127 -49.37 -20.23 -4.13
CA THR A 127 -49.97 -21.37 -3.44
C THR A 127 -51.29 -21.00 -2.76
N ALA A 128 -51.40 -19.77 -2.23
CA ALA A 128 -52.60 -19.30 -1.55
C ALA A 128 -53.76 -18.98 -2.52
N MET A 129 -53.46 -18.53 -3.74
CA MET A 129 -54.45 -18.04 -4.71
C MET A 129 -54.24 -18.66 -6.11
N PRO A 130 -54.36 -19.99 -6.27
CA PRO A 130 -53.95 -20.69 -7.49
C PRO A 130 -54.77 -20.35 -8.74
N ASN A 131 -56.02 -19.90 -8.58
CA ASN A 131 -56.94 -19.62 -9.70
C ASN A 131 -56.88 -18.15 -10.17
N ASN A 132 -56.13 -17.29 -9.50
CA ASN A 132 -56.09 -15.86 -9.80
C ASN A 132 -54.97 -15.49 -10.79
N PHE A 133 -54.15 -16.45 -11.22
CA PHE A 133 -52.95 -16.22 -12.00
C PHE A 133 -52.83 -17.26 -13.10
N SER A 134 -52.32 -16.85 -14.27
CA SER A 134 -51.94 -17.78 -15.33
C SER A 134 -50.43 -17.97 -15.31
N LEU A 135 -49.99 -19.20 -15.06
CA LEU A 135 -48.58 -19.55 -15.12
C LEU A 135 -48.24 -20.05 -16.54
N PRO A 136 -47.02 -19.76 -17.04
CA PRO A 136 -46.56 -20.20 -18.36
C PRO A 136 -46.35 -21.72 -18.42
N PHE A 137 -46.26 -22.38 -17.26
CA PHE A 137 -46.20 -23.82 -17.15
C PHE A 137 -47.48 -24.36 -16.52
N ASN A 138 -47.99 -25.48 -17.03
CA ASN A 138 -49.15 -26.19 -16.47
C ASN A 138 -48.93 -26.73 -15.04
N SER A 139 -47.76 -26.52 -14.43
CA SER A 139 -47.43 -27.02 -13.10
C SER A 139 -46.80 -25.92 -12.24
N THR A 140 -47.55 -25.50 -11.22
CA THR A 140 -47.15 -24.53 -10.20
C THR A 140 -45.79 -24.85 -9.57
N HIS A 141 -45.59 -26.13 -9.26
CA HIS A 141 -44.37 -26.62 -8.63
C HIS A 141 -43.14 -26.45 -9.53
N ARG A 142 -43.30 -26.59 -10.85
CA ARG A 142 -42.20 -26.44 -11.81
C ARG A 142 -41.74 -24.99 -11.89
N PHE A 143 -42.69 -24.04 -11.89
CA PHE A 143 -42.38 -22.61 -11.89
C PHE A 143 -41.65 -22.18 -10.62
N ILE A 144 -42.11 -22.64 -9.45
CA ILE A 144 -41.46 -22.34 -8.18
C ILE A 144 -40.04 -22.95 -8.16
N LEU A 145 -39.90 -24.22 -8.57
CA LEU A 145 -38.60 -24.88 -8.64
C LEU A 145 -37.63 -24.17 -9.59
N SER A 146 -38.08 -23.74 -10.77
CA SER A 146 -37.24 -22.99 -11.70
C SER A 146 -36.82 -21.62 -11.15
N LEU A 147 -37.68 -20.95 -10.37
CA LEU A 147 -37.34 -19.69 -9.71
C LEU A 147 -36.25 -19.87 -8.65
N PHE A 148 -36.39 -20.87 -7.77
CA PHE A 148 -35.40 -21.17 -6.74
C PHE A 148 -34.08 -21.67 -7.32
N THR A 149 -34.12 -22.51 -8.36
CA THR A 149 -32.89 -22.99 -9.03
C THR A 149 -32.14 -21.84 -9.69
N MET A 150 -32.84 -20.92 -10.38
CA MET A 150 -32.21 -19.72 -10.93
C MET A 150 -31.61 -18.83 -9.81
N SER A 151 -32.34 -18.65 -8.70
CA SER A 151 -31.83 -17.90 -7.55
C SER A 151 -30.53 -18.50 -7.01
N LEU A 152 -30.48 -19.83 -6.86
CA LEU A 152 -29.29 -20.54 -6.39
C LEU A 152 -28.10 -20.37 -7.34
N VAL A 153 -28.31 -20.47 -8.65
CA VAL A 153 -27.26 -20.25 -9.66
C VAL A 153 -26.74 -18.81 -9.61
N CYS A 154 -27.64 -17.82 -9.52
CA CYS A 154 -27.24 -16.42 -9.39
C CYS A 154 -26.45 -16.16 -8.10
N HIS A 155 -26.87 -16.73 -6.96
CA HIS A 155 -26.15 -16.58 -5.69
C HIS A 155 -24.77 -17.22 -5.69
N THR A 156 -24.64 -18.43 -6.23
CA THR A 156 -23.33 -19.09 -6.34
C THR A 156 -22.39 -18.25 -7.21
N SER A 157 -22.86 -17.75 -8.35
CA SER A 157 -22.10 -16.82 -9.20
C SER A 157 -21.69 -15.54 -8.45
N ALA A 158 -22.63 -14.88 -7.75
CA ALA A 158 -22.36 -13.67 -6.98
C ALA A 158 -21.36 -13.91 -5.83
N TYR A 159 -21.41 -15.09 -5.19
CA TYR A 159 -20.46 -15.49 -4.15
C TYR A 159 -19.04 -15.64 -4.70
N TYR A 160 -18.85 -16.44 -5.75
CA TYR A 160 -17.53 -16.65 -6.36
C TYR A 160 -16.96 -15.34 -6.90
N TYR A 161 -17.82 -14.51 -7.49
CA TYR A 161 -17.44 -13.19 -7.96
C TYR A 161 -16.88 -12.31 -6.84
N THR A 162 -17.61 -12.23 -5.71
CA THR A 162 -17.17 -11.46 -4.53
C THR A 162 -15.84 -11.98 -4.00
N LYS A 163 -15.71 -13.31 -3.92
CA LYS A 163 -14.50 -13.97 -3.42
C LYS A 163 -13.28 -13.73 -4.34
N ALA A 164 -13.47 -13.79 -5.65
CA ALA A 164 -12.41 -13.53 -6.63
C ALA A 164 -11.90 -12.09 -6.54
N VAL A 165 -12.81 -11.11 -6.42
CA VAL A 165 -12.44 -9.70 -6.23
C VAL A 165 -11.66 -9.50 -4.94
N SER A 166 -12.11 -10.06 -3.83
CA SER A 166 -11.39 -9.98 -2.55
C SER A 166 -10.02 -10.64 -2.59
N TYR A 167 -9.90 -11.77 -3.31
CA TYR A 167 -8.62 -12.45 -3.48
C TYR A 167 -7.64 -11.63 -4.31
N ILE A 168 -8.09 -11.06 -5.43
CA ILE A 168 -7.28 -10.16 -6.26
C ILE A 168 -6.82 -8.96 -5.43
N GLN A 169 -7.72 -8.34 -4.66
CA GLN A 169 -7.36 -7.22 -3.77
C GLN A 169 -6.27 -7.61 -2.77
N ARG A 170 -6.38 -8.80 -2.19
CA ARG A 170 -5.38 -9.32 -1.25
C ARG A 170 -4.03 -9.53 -1.92
N LEU A 171 -3.98 -10.12 -3.10
CA LEU A 171 -2.73 -10.30 -3.85
C LEU A 171 -2.06 -8.98 -4.21
N TYR A 172 -2.85 -7.97 -4.64
CA TYR A 172 -2.32 -6.64 -4.89
C TYR A 172 -1.73 -6.02 -3.62
N GLN A 173 -2.39 -6.23 -2.48
CA GLN A 173 -1.94 -5.68 -1.21
C GLN A 173 -0.67 -6.38 -0.72
N GLU A 174 -0.63 -7.71 -0.71
CA GLU A 174 0.56 -8.50 -0.33
C GLU A 174 1.77 -8.19 -1.24
N GLY A 175 1.57 -8.11 -2.56
CA GLY A 175 2.66 -7.76 -3.50
C GLY A 175 3.17 -6.33 -3.36
N ILE A 176 2.27 -5.36 -3.09
CA ILE A 176 2.66 -3.98 -2.79
C ILE A 176 3.40 -3.90 -1.46
N GLU A 177 3.01 -4.67 -0.45
CA GLU A 177 3.66 -4.66 0.87
C GLU A 177 5.14 -5.07 0.77
N ASP A 178 5.47 -6.16 0.08
CA ASP A 178 6.87 -6.57 -0.09
C ASP A 178 7.71 -5.55 -0.87
N LEU A 179 7.14 -4.94 -1.91
CA LEU A 179 7.76 -3.87 -2.71
C LEU A 179 7.88 -2.54 -1.96
N ALA A 180 6.93 -2.25 -1.07
CA ALA A 180 6.86 -1.01 -0.32
C ALA A 180 7.71 -1.04 0.93
N TYR A 181 8.13 -2.22 1.41
CA TYR A 181 8.87 -2.34 2.66
C TYR A 181 10.36 -2.69 2.51
N ARG A 182 10.76 -3.30 1.40
CA ARG A 182 12.13 -3.78 1.20
C ARG A 182 12.81 -3.12 0.01
N ASP A 183 14.13 -2.99 0.10
CA ASP A 183 14.98 -2.68 -1.04
C ASP A 183 15.07 -3.90 -1.96
N GLN A 184 14.74 -3.72 -3.25
CA GLN A 184 14.64 -4.84 -4.19
C GLN A 184 15.99 -5.50 -4.48
N LEU A 185 17.09 -4.75 -4.40
CA LEU A 185 18.41 -5.28 -4.69
C LEU A 185 18.94 -6.13 -3.54
N THR A 186 18.87 -5.61 -2.31
CA THR A 186 19.52 -6.21 -1.13
C THR A 186 18.58 -7.03 -0.25
N GLY A 187 17.27 -6.85 -0.39
CA GLY A 187 16.25 -7.50 0.45
C GLY A 187 16.16 -6.96 1.88
N LEU A 188 16.97 -5.95 2.24
CA LEU A 188 16.90 -5.23 3.51
C LEU A 188 15.68 -4.32 3.58
N ALA A 189 15.42 -3.73 4.75
CA ALA A 189 14.43 -2.68 4.88
C ALA A 189 14.76 -1.51 3.94
N ASN A 190 13.75 -0.88 3.35
CA ASN A 190 13.94 0.43 2.74
C ASN A 190 13.88 1.54 3.80
N ARG A 191 14.26 2.75 3.41
CA ARG A 191 14.26 3.93 4.29
C ARG A 191 12.94 4.14 5.03
N TRP A 192 11.80 4.06 4.33
CA TRP A 192 10.48 4.27 4.93
C TRP A 192 10.18 3.26 6.04
N SER A 193 10.50 1.98 5.82
CA SER A 193 10.23 0.91 6.78
C SER A 193 11.11 1.01 8.01
N PHE A 194 12.38 1.35 7.79
CA PHE A 194 13.32 1.64 8.85
C PHE A 194 12.82 2.81 9.70
N GLU A 195 12.51 3.95 9.09
CA GLU A 195 12.12 5.15 9.82
C GLU A 195 10.88 4.91 10.67
N ARG A 196 9.88 4.22 10.10
CA ARG A 196 8.67 3.85 10.83
C ARG A 196 8.96 2.93 12.02
N TRP A 197 9.66 1.82 11.77
CA TRP A 197 9.96 0.84 12.81
C TRP A 197 10.89 1.43 13.90
N ALA A 198 11.90 2.20 13.52
CA ALA A 198 12.86 2.82 14.43
C ALA A 198 12.19 3.88 15.32
N THR A 199 11.25 4.66 14.78
CA THR A 199 10.46 5.62 15.58
C THR A 199 9.62 4.91 16.64
N GLU A 200 8.92 3.84 16.25
CA GLU A 200 8.15 3.01 17.19
C GLU A 200 9.06 2.36 18.23
N LYS A 201 10.25 1.89 17.80
CA LYS A 201 11.22 1.26 18.68
C LYS A 201 11.75 2.23 19.73
N LEU A 202 12.19 3.43 19.35
CA LEU A 202 12.71 4.46 20.27
C LEU A 202 11.73 4.80 21.39
N ALA A 203 10.42 4.78 21.12
CA ALA A 203 9.38 5.01 22.13
C ALA A 203 9.29 3.90 23.19
N THR A 204 9.87 2.73 22.94
CA THR A 204 9.79 1.54 23.81
C THR A 204 11.10 1.15 24.48
N VAL A 205 12.23 1.73 24.07
CA VAL A 205 13.54 1.35 24.61
C VAL A 205 13.75 1.98 25.98
N ASP A 206 14.31 1.18 26.89
CA ASP A 206 14.73 1.62 28.23
C ASP A 206 16.15 2.19 28.17
N SER A 207 16.23 3.51 27.99
CA SER A 207 17.50 4.25 27.91
C SER A 207 18.25 4.35 29.24
N GLU A 208 17.63 4.02 30.37
CA GLU A 208 18.31 4.04 31.68
C GLU A 208 19.15 2.77 31.91
N ARG A 209 18.77 1.67 31.23
CA ARG A 209 19.41 0.35 31.43
C ARG A 209 20.30 -0.10 30.28
N SER A 210 20.14 0.49 29.10
CA SER A 210 20.85 0.06 27.90
C SER A 210 21.07 1.21 26.93
N LEU A 211 22.11 1.09 26.12
CA LEU A 211 22.42 2.01 25.04
C LEU A 211 21.62 1.65 23.79
N THR A 212 21.21 2.71 23.09
CA THR A 212 20.69 2.64 21.72
C THR A 212 21.53 3.54 20.84
N ALA A 213 22.00 2.99 19.73
CA ALA A 213 22.83 3.69 18.76
C ALA A 213 22.18 3.63 17.38
N LEU A 214 22.15 4.77 16.71
CA LEU A 214 21.92 4.83 15.28
C LEU A 214 23.28 4.85 14.58
N VAL A 215 23.44 3.98 13.59
CA VAL A 215 24.69 3.79 12.85
C VAL A 215 24.44 4.03 11.38
N PHE A 216 25.19 4.95 10.78
CA PHE A 216 25.18 5.24 9.36
C PHE A 216 26.45 4.65 8.72
N LEU A 217 26.30 3.94 7.61
CA LEU A 217 27.37 3.24 6.91
C LEU A 217 27.42 3.67 5.45
N ASP A 218 28.62 3.85 4.94
CA ASP A 218 28.90 4.12 3.52
C ASP A 218 30.08 3.26 3.06
N ILE A 219 29.95 2.66 1.87
CA ILE A 219 31.00 1.85 1.26
C ILE A 219 32.01 2.79 0.59
N ASP A 220 33.24 2.79 1.10
CA ASP A 220 34.28 3.68 0.60
C ASP A 220 34.58 3.40 -0.88
N ASP A 221 34.67 4.47 -1.67
CA ASP A 221 35.01 4.45 -3.10
C ASP A 221 34.11 3.58 -3.99
N PHE A 222 32.85 3.35 -3.58
CA PHE A 222 31.88 2.54 -4.33
C PHE A 222 31.69 3.00 -5.79
N LYS A 223 31.71 4.32 -6.04
CA LYS A 223 31.67 4.86 -7.41
C LYS A 223 32.83 4.35 -8.26
N GLY A 224 34.04 4.29 -7.71
CA GLY A 224 35.22 3.75 -8.40
C GLY A 224 35.09 2.27 -8.76
N ILE A 225 34.33 1.51 -7.97
CA ILE A 225 34.00 0.11 -8.27
C ILE A 225 33.07 0.03 -9.47
N ASN A 226 32.00 0.82 -9.50
CA ASN A 226 31.10 0.88 -10.64
C ASN A 226 31.83 1.32 -11.92
N ASP A 227 32.72 2.30 -11.81
CA ASP A 227 33.47 2.82 -12.95
C ASP A 227 34.50 1.81 -13.48
N SER A 228 35.09 0.99 -12.59
CA SER A 228 36.15 0.03 -12.95
C SER A 228 35.62 -1.34 -13.39
N TYR A 229 34.51 -1.80 -12.78
CA TYR A 229 34.00 -3.17 -12.92
C TYR A 229 32.55 -3.24 -13.43
N GLY A 230 31.89 -2.09 -13.59
CA GLY A 230 30.51 -1.99 -14.05
C GLY A 230 29.47 -2.15 -12.93
N HIS A 231 28.24 -1.72 -13.22
CA HIS A 231 27.14 -1.71 -12.27
C HIS A 231 26.74 -3.10 -11.77
N ASP A 232 26.83 -4.15 -12.60
CA ASP A 232 26.48 -5.52 -12.19
C ASP A 232 27.38 -6.02 -11.05
N VAL A 233 28.66 -5.63 -11.06
CA VAL A 233 29.62 -5.95 -9.99
C VAL A 233 29.34 -5.10 -8.75
N GLY A 234 29.04 -3.81 -8.92
CA GLY A 234 28.60 -2.95 -7.81
C GLY A 234 27.36 -3.47 -7.10
N ASP A 235 26.35 -3.91 -7.86
CA ASP A 235 25.13 -4.52 -7.33
C ASP A 235 25.43 -5.80 -6.54
N SER A 236 26.34 -6.64 -7.05
CA SER A 236 26.81 -7.84 -6.36
C SER A 236 27.53 -7.51 -5.04
N VAL A 237 28.31 -6.41 -5.01
CA VAL A 237 28.97 -5.93 -3.79
C VAL A 237 27.94 -5.50 -2.75
N LEU A 238 26.91 -4.74 -3.15
CA LEU A 238 25.83 -4.30 -2.27
C LEU A 238 25.04 -5.47 -1.68
N GLN A 239 24.71 -6.47 -2.52
CA GLN A 239 24.04 -7.69 -2.08
C GLN A 239 24.88 -8.49 -1.08
N HIS A 240 26.18 -8.64 -1.38
CA HIS A 240 27.10 -9.37 -0.51
C HIS A 240 27.30 -8.65 0.83
N PHE A 241 27.39 -7.32 0.80
CA PHE A 241 27.48 -6.50 2.00
C PHE A 241 26.23 -6.62 2.86
N ALA A 242 25.05 -6.47 2.27
CA ALA A 242 23.77 -6.61 2.97
C ALA A 242 23.61 -7.97 3.66
N ASN A 243 24.02 -9.05 2.97
CA ASN A 243 23.98 -10.40 3.51
C ASN A 243 24.98 -10.58 4.67
N ARG A 244 26.23 -10.12 4.51
CA ARG A 244 27.22 -10.15 5.58
C ARG A 244 26.79 -9.35 6.80
N LEU A 245 26.25 -8.15 6.59
CA LEU A 245 25.76 -7.28 7.64
C LEU A 245 24.63 -7.96 8.43
N SER A 246 23.66 -8.54 7.72
CA SER A 246 22.53 -9.27 8.33
C SER A 246 22.93 -10.56 9.06
N ASN A 247 24.05 -11.19 8.69
CA ASN A 247 24.56 -12.38 9.39
C ASN A 247 25.40 -12.03 10.63
N ASN A 248 26.03 -10.85 10.65
CA ASN A 248 26.87 -10.39 11.76
C ASN A 248 26.10 -9.59 12.80
N ILE A 249 24.95 -9.05 12.42
CA ILE A 249 24.07 -8.28 13.27
C ILE A 249 22.76 -9.02 13.42
N ARG A 250 22.26 -9.07 14.64
CA ARG A 250 21.04 -9.81 14.94
C ARG A 250 19.83 -9.09 14.31
N THR A 251 19.15 -9.74 13.36
CA THR A 251 17.96 -9.20 12.66
C THR A 251 16.62 -9.70 13.22
N ARG A 252 16.62 -10.19 14.47
CA ARG A 252 15.42 -10.73 15.12
C ARG A 252 15.36 -10.27 16.55
N ASP A 253 14.21 -9.72 16.93
CA ASP A 253 13.98 -9.22 18.28
C ASP A 253 14.13 -10.35 19.33
N ARG A 254 14.68 -9.99 20.49
CA ARG A 254 14.89 -10.92 21.62
C ARG A 254 13.58 -11.41 22.22
N LYS A 255 12.50 -10.64 22.11
CA LYS A 255 11.21 -10.92 22.76
C LYS A 255 10.18 -11.51 21.79
N SER A 256 10.09 -11.01 20.56
CA SER A 256 9.05 -11.44 19.61
C SER A 256 9.48 -12.53 18.62
N HIS A 257 10.78 -12.79 18.42
CA HIS A 257 11.32 -13.62 17.34
C HIS A 257 10.93 -13.18 15.91
N GLU A 258 10.31 -12.02 15.75
CA GLU A 258 9.94 -11.42 14.46
C GLU A 258 11.16 -10.74 13.82
N TYR A 259 11.17 -10.65 12.48
CA TYR A 259 12.19 -9.90 11.77
C TYR A 259 12.10 -8.42 12.18
N ASP A 260 13.19 -7.85 12.68
CA ASP A 260 13.26 -6.41 12.93
C ASP A 260 13.75 -5.68 11.67
N TYR A 261 13.19 -4.50 11.40
CA TYR A 261 13.66 -3.60 10.33
C TYR A 261 14.86 -2.77 10.82
N SER A 262 15.73 -3.39 11.62
CA SER A 262 16.86 -2.73 12.28
C SER A 262 18.02 -2.41 11.35
N ILE A 263 18.00 -2.96 10.13
CA ILE A 263 19.01 -2.76 9.08
C ILE A 263 18.29 -2.36 7.80
N ALA A 264 18.74 -1.26 7.19
CA ALA A 264 18.14 -0.69 6.00
C ALA A 264 19.17 -0.20 5.00
N ARG A 265 18.78 -0.18 3.73
CA ARG A 265 19.49 0.55 2.68
C ARG A 265 18.71 1.82 2.37
N PHE A 266 19.36 2.97 2.50
CA PHE A 266 18.71 4.27 2.31
C PHE A 266 18.74 4.69 0.84
N ALA A 267 19.91 4.66 0.22
CA ALA A 267 20.13 4.92 -1.19
C ALA A 267 21.53 4.42 -1.58
N GLY A 268 21.79 4.15 -2.86
CA GLY A 268 23.15 3.88 -3.37
C GLY A 268 23.93 2.87 -2.52
N ASP A 269 25.03 3.32 -1.93
CA ASP A 269 25.95 2.63 -1.05
C ASP A 269 25.75 2.94 0.45
N GLU A 270 24.66 3.62 0.80
CA GLU A 270 24.31 4.05 2.15
C GLU A 270 23.40 3.05 2.87
N PHE A 271 23.83 2.62 4.05
CA PHE A 271 23.09 1.72 4.92
C PHE A 271 22.93 2.32 6.31
N VAL A 272 21.79 2.06 6.93
CA VAL A 272 21.47 2.58 8.27
C VAL A 272 21.03 1.45 9.18
N LEU A 273 21.48 1.52 10.43
CA LEU A 273 21.18 0.54 11.45
C LEU A 273 20.75 1.20 12.75
N MET A 274 19.88 0.52 13.47
CA MET A 274 19.57 0.83 14.85
C MET A 274 19.96 -0.35 15.73
N LEU A 275 20.97 -0.15 16.56
CA LEU A 275 21.42 -1.12 17.55
C LEU A 275 20.84 -0.73 18.90
N TYR A 276 20.11 -1.63 19.56
CA TYR A 276 19.40 -1.38 20.82
C TYR A 276 19.64 -2.50 21.83
N ASP A 277 19.26 -2.29 23.09
CA ASP A 277 19.49 -3.20 24.22
C ASP A 277 20.98 -3.55 24.42
N ILE A 278 21.88 -2.59 24.16
CA ILE A 278 23.33 -2.78 24.32
C ILE A 278 23.74 -2.44 25.77
N PRO A 279 24.39 -3.35 26.52
CA PRO A 279 24.70 -3.11 27.93
C PRO A 279 25.73 -2.00 28.17
N THR A 280 26.79 -1.96 27.38
CA THR A 280 27.89 -1.02 27.59
C THR A 280 28.43 -0.46 26.27
N ARG A 281 29.09 0.71 26.35
CA ARG A 281 29.77 1.32 25.21
C ARG A 281 30.85 0.40 24.63
N LYS A 282 31.55 -0.35 25.48
CA LYS A 282 32.56 -1.33 25.05
C LYS A 282 31.96 -2.45 24.19
N ASP A 283 30.73 -2.87 24.49
CA ASP A 283 30.02 -3.86 23.68
C ASP A 283 29.63 -3.26 22.32
N LEU A 284 29.23 -1.98 22.29
CA LEU A 284 28.97 -1.24 21.05
C LEU A 284 30.24 -1.10 20.21
N ASP A 285 31.37 -0.70 20.78
CA ASP A 285 32.66 -0.61 20.10
C ASP A 285 33.02 -1.96 19.46
N GLY A 286 32.87 -3.07 20.19
CA GLY A 286 33.10 -4.40 19.65
C GLY A 286 32.13 -4.82 18.54
N ILE A 287 30.92 -4.25 18.45
CA ILE A 287 30.02 -4.42 17.30
C ILE A 287 30.52 -3.59 16.11
N LEU A 288 30.91 -2.34 16.34
CA LEU A 288 31.40 -1.41 15.31
C LEU A 288 32.70 -1.91 14.67
N ASP A 289 33.62 -2.45 15.47
CA ASP A 289 34.85 -3.09 14.98
C ASP A 289 34.54 -4.26 14.04
N ARG A 290 33.56 -5.10 14.40
CA ARG A 290 33.11 -6.20 13.53
C ARG A 290 32.49 -5.69 12.23
N ILE A 291 31.75 -4.58 12.28
CA ILE A 291 31.15 -3.95 11.09
C ILE A 291 32.25 -3.42 10.16
N CYS A 292 33.22 -2.68 10.69
CA CYS A 292 34.36 -2.19 9.90
C CYS A 292 35.18 -3.34 9.31
N GLY A 293 35.32 -4.44 10.06
CA GLY A 293 36.00 -5.67 9.64
C GLY A 293 35.24 -6.55 8.63
N LEU A 294 34.01 -6.21 8.22
CA LEU A 294 33.19 -7.08 7.36
C LEU A 294 33.83 -7.38 5.99
N PHE A 295 34.69 -6.49 5.50
CA PHE A 295 35.37 -6.65 4.22
C PHE A 295 36.82 -7.14 4.32
N GLU A 296 37.37 -7.35 5.53
CA GLU A 296 38.75 -7.84 5.69
C GLU A 296 38.99 -9.23 5.05
N SER A 297 37.94 -10.05 4.97
CA SER A 297 37.98 -11.36 4.29
C SER A 297 37.78 -11.27 2.76
N GLY A 298 37.72 -10.06 2.20
CA GLY A 298 37.44 -9.77 0.79
C GLY A 298 35.98 -10.00 0.39
N CYS A 299 35.61 -9.52 -0.80
CA CYS A 299 34.32 -9.84 -1.44
C CYS A 299 34.46 -11.05 -2.35
N GLN A 300 33.55 -12.03 -2.18
CA GLN A 300 33.41 -13.15 -3.11
C GLN A 300 32.46 -12.74 -4.24
N THR A 301 32.87 -11.79 -5.06
CA THR A 301 32.27 -11.58 -6.38
C THR A 301 33.07 -12.42 -7.40
N ASN A 302 32.60 -12.52 -8.66
CA ASN A 302 33.35 -13.22 -9.72
C ASN A 302 34.77 -12.64 -9.91
N GLU A 303 35.02 -11.44 -9.40
CA GLU A 303 36.28 -10.72 -9.45
C GLU A 303 36.77 -10.45 -8.03
N ARG A 304 38.07 -10.66 -7.76
CA ARG A 304 38.60 -10.53 -6.40
C ARG A 304 38.91 -9.07 -6.08
N ILE A 305 37.92 -8.34 -5.56
CA ILE A 305 38.08 -6.95 -5.08
C ILE A 305 38.81 -6.98 -3.73
N LYS A 306 40.01 -6.41 -3.66
CA LYS A 306 40.93 -6.54 -2.51
C LYS A 306 40.84 -5.43 -1.47
N GLU A 307 40.20 -4.30 -1.76
CA GLU A 307 40.25 -3.10 -0.91
C GLU A 307 38.86 -2.46 -0.80
N LEU A 308 37.92 -3.18 -0.17
CA LEU A 308 36.63 -2.63 0.21
C LEU A 308 36.70 -2.23 1.68
N THR A 309 36.39 -0.98 1.99
CA THR A 309 36.35 -0.48 3.37
C THR A 309 35.05 0.28 3.63
N LEU A 310 34.79 0.58 4.90
CA LEU A 310 33.57 1.26 5.34
C LEU A 310 33.91 2.50 6.15
N SER A 311 33.17 3.56 5.88
CA SER A 311 33.10 4.71 6.76
C SER A 311 31.82 4.63 7.59
N VAL A 312 31.96 4.74 8.91
CA VAL A 312 30.87 4.48 9.86
C VAL A 312 30.67 5.68 10.77
N GLY A 313 29.43 6.14 10.88
CA GLY A 313 29.03 7.21 11.79
C GLY A 313 28.06 6.71 12.85
N VAL A 314 28.23 7.16 14.09
CA VAL A 314 27.45 6.68 15.23
C VAL A 314 26.86 7.84 16.00
N SER A 315 25.56 7.80 16.25
CA SER A 315 24.87 8.69 17.20
C SER A 315 24.16 7.87 18.29
N LEU A 316 24.15 8.39 19.51
CA LEU A 316 23.63 7.73 20.70
C LEU A 316 22.32 8.35 21.15
N TYR A 317 21.30 7.52 21.35
CA TYR A 317 20.05 7.94 21.99
C TYR A 317 20.12 7.72 23.51
N PRO A 318 19.68 8.68 24.34
CA PRO A 318 19.21 10.04 24.00
C PRO A 318 20.32 11.10 24.02
N GLN A 319 21.60 10.72 24.15
CA GLN A 319 22.73 11.65 24.36
C GLN A 319 22.91 12.67 23.22
N ASP A 320 22.83 12.22 21.97
CA ASP A 320 23.07 13.05 20.79
C ASP A 320 21.78 13.67 20.24
N ALA A 321 20.65 12.95 20.34
CA ALA A 321 19.33 13.44 20.02
C ALA A 321 18.23 12.51 20.58
N THR A 322 17.01 13.05 20.73
CA THR A 322 15.83 12.30 21.18
C THR A 322 14.88 11.91 20.04
N GLU A 323 14.99 12.56 18.88
CA GLU A 323 14.17 12.28 17.71
C GLU A 323 14.96 11.55 16.63
N LEU A 324 14.32 10.61 15.92
CA LEU A 324 14.99 9.76 14.93
C LEU A 324 15.65 10.57 13.81
N HIS A 325 15.00 11.62 13.33
CA HIS A 325 15.52 12.41 12.21
C HIS A 325 16.82 13.14 12.60
N GLU A 326 16.90 13.68 13.81
CA GLU A 326 18.12 14.30 14.34
C GLU A 326 19.19 13.27 14.64
N LEU A 327 18.86 12.10 15.20
CA LEU A 327 19.82 11.00 15.37
C LEU A 327 20.43 10.59 14.03
N THR A 328 19.62 10.53 12.97
CA THR A 328 20.06 10.22 11.60
C THR A 328 21.02 11.27 11.08
N ARG A 329 20.68 12.55 11.26
CA ARG A 329 21.54 13.69 10.90
C ARG A 329 22.88 13.66 11.66
N CYS A 330 22.88 13.35 12.96
CA CYS A 330 24.08 13.21 13.77
C CYS A 330 24.98 12.05 13.30
N ALA A 331 24.38 10.88 13.02
CA ALA A 331 25.12 9.72 12.54
C ALA A 331 25.74 9.96 11.15
N ASP A 332 24.99 10.57 10.23
CA ASP A 332 25.48 10.96 8.91
C ASP A 332 26.68 11.93 8.98
N LYS A 333 26.59 12.97 9.81
CA LYS A 333 27.72 13.88 10.07
C LYS A 333 28.94 13.15 10.62
N ALA A 334 28.74 12.22 11.56
CA ALA A 334 29.85 11.44 12.12
C ALA A 334 30.50 10.55 11.06
N MET A 335 29.70 9.94 10.18
CA MET A 335 30.17 9.13 9.07
C MET A 335 30.98 9.97 8.08
N TYR A 336 30.51 11.17 7.74
CA TYR A 336 31.26 12.10 6.90
C TYR A 336 32.64 12.38 7.48
N VAL A 337 32.75 12.59 8.80
CA VAL A 337 34.04 12.79 9.47
C VAL A 337 34.91 11.53 9.40
N ALA A 338 34.35 10.34 9.57
CA ALA A 338 35.07 9.08 9.40
C ALA A 338 35.67 8.95 7.98
N LYS A 339 34.87 9.29 6.96
CA LYS A 339 35.26 9.28 5.53
C LYS A 339 36.43 10.22 5.23
N HIS A 340 36.44 11.39 5.85
CA HIS A 340 37.50 12.39 5.65
C HIS A 340 38.70 12.24 6.61
N SER A 341 38.59 11.38 7.63
CA SER A 341 39.67 11.13 8.60
C SER A 341 40.51 9.90 8.25
N GLY A 342 40.50 9.49 6.98
CA GLY A 342 41.30 8.37 6.47
C GLY A 342 40.55 7.05 6.31
N LYS A 343 39.21 7.07 6.24
CA LYS A 343 38.33 5.92 5.89
C LYS A 343 38.52 4.70 6.80
N ASN A 344 37.80 3.61 6.51
CA ASN A 344 37.88 2.32 7.21
C ASN A 344 37.82 2.43 8.75
N ARG A 345 36.87 3.22 9.26
CA ARG A 345 36.76 3.52 10.68
C ARG A 345 35.36 3.96 11.04
N TYR A 346 35.08 3.94 12.33
CA TYR A 346 33.89 4.57 12.89
C TYR A 346 34.23 5.88 13.62
N ALA A 347 33.29 6.81 13.64
CA ALA A 347 33.34 8.01 14.47
C ALA A 347 32.01 8.18 15.22
N TYR A 348 32.11 8.58 16.48
CA TYR A 348 30.95 9.00 17.27
C TYR A 348 30.69 10.50 17.03
N TYR A 349 29.42 10.89 16.96
CA TYR A 349 29.02 12.29 16.77
C TYR A 349 29.59 13.20 17.87
N HIS A 350 29.45 12.79 19.14
CA HIS A 350 29.84 13.58 20.31
C HIS A 350 31.36 13.67 20.56
N ASP A 351 32.14 12.74 20.01
CA ASP A 351 33.59 12.66 20.30
C ASP A 351 34.44 13.52 19.34
N ASN A 352 33.82 14.15 18.34
CA ASN A 352 34.54 14.83 17.27
C ASN A 352 34.18 16.32 17.19
N PRO A 353 35.11 17.25 17.49
CA PRO A 353 34.81 18.69 17.50
C PRO A 353 34.45 19.27 16.11
N VAL A 354 34.75 18.54 15.03
CA VAL A 354 34.41 18.94 13.65
C VAL A 354 32.91 18.76 13.36
N SER A 355 32.23 17.80 14.00
CA SER A 355 30.80 17.54 13.79
C SER A 355 29.93 18.73 14.24
N THR A 356 30.42 19.45 15.26
CA THR A 356 29.80 20.65 15.83
C THR A 356 30.07 21.89 14.96
N LEU A 357 31.22 21.97 14.28
CA LEU A 357 31.57 23.09 13.38
C LEU A 357 30.75 23.10 12.08
N ILE A 358 30.28 21.94 11.60
CA ILE A 358 29.38 21.84 10.45
C ILE A 358 28.01 22.49 10.73
N GLU A 359 27.64 22.69 12.00
CA GLU A 359 26.39 23.36 12.40
C GLU A 359 26.40 24.88 12.16
N GLU A 360 27.58 25.50 11.98
CA GLU A 360 27.72 26.96 11.78
C GLU A 360 27.90 27.41 10.31
N LEU A 361 27.98 26.49 9.35
CA LEU A 361 28.11 26.82 7.93
C LEU A 361 26.73 26.91 7.26
N PRO A 362 26.37 28.05 6.63
CA PRO A 362 25.08 28.21 5.98
C PRO A 362 24.92 27.26 4.78
N ALA A 363 23.74 26.63 4.67
CA ALA A 363 23.35 25.60 3.71
C ALA A 363 23.50 25.95 2.20
N ASN A 364 23.94 27.17 1.86
CA ASN A 364 24.10 27.63 0.48
C ASN A 364 25.44 27.24 -0.17
N LEU A 365 26.37 26.60 0.56
CA LEU A 365 27.67 26.19 0.02
C LEU A 365 27.78 24.68 -0.30
N ALA A 366 26.80 23.86 0.11
CA ALA A 366 26.80 22.42 -0.11
C ALA A 366 26.14 21.98 -1.44
N SER A 367 25.58 22.90 -2.22
CA SER A 367 24.83 22.58 -3.44
C SER A 367 25.52 22.99 -4.75
N SER A 368 26.81 23.34 -4.72
CA SER A 368 27.58 23.66 -5.92
C SER A 368 28.92 22.93 -5.99
N GLU A 369 28.91 21.60 -5.92
CA GLU A 369 30.02 20.79 -6.40
C GLU A 369 29.77 20.39 -7.86
N SER A 370 30.13 21.31 -8.77
CA SER A 370 30.32 20.95 -10.19
C SER A 370 31.56 21.56 -10.84
N ASP A 371 32.37 22.35 -10.13
CA ASP A 371 33.67 22.80 -10.62
C ASP A 371 34.59 23.17 -9.45
N SER A 372 35.56 22.30 -9.10
CA SER A 372 36.62 22.66 -8.16
C SER A 372 37.89 21.81 -8.34
N SER A 373 38.51 21.86 -9.52
CA SER A 373 39.93 21.48 -9.66
C SER A 373 40.91 22.62 -9.35
N GLU A 374 40.47 23.75 -8.81
CA GLU A 374 41.34 24.91 -8.53
C GLU A 374 41.27 25.48 -7.09
N LEU A 375 40.45 24.93 -6.19
CA LEU A 375 40.35 25.45 -4.81
C LEU A 375 41.23 24.73 -3.77
N GLY A 376 41.89 23.63 -4.15
CA GLY A 376 42.64 22.77 -3.24
C GLY A 376 43.98 23.33 -2.73
N ASP A 377 44.48 24.42 -3.31
CA ASP A 377 45.89 24.82 -3.13
C ASP A 377 46.12 26.10 -2.29
N CYS A 378 45.09 26.63 -1.61
CA CYS A 378 45.20 27.97 -0.99
C CYS A 378 45.03 28.07 0.52
N LEU A 379 45.03 26.97 1.28
CA LEU A 379 44.85 27.01 2.73
C LEU A 379 45.86 26.10 3.45
N GLU A 380 46.95 26.69 3.95
CA GLU A 380 47.78 26.07 4.99
C GLU A 380 47.30 26.52 6.37
N THR A 381 47.08 25.56 7.25
CA THR A 381 46.75 25.79 8.66
C THR A 381 48.01 25.68 9.52
N LYS A 382 48.29 26.70 10.33
CA LYS A 382 49.34 26.63 11.36
C LYS A 382 48.69 26.59 12.74
N VAL A 383 49.04 25.57 13.52
CA VAL A 383 48.55 25.35 14.88
C VAL A 383 49.67 25.72 15.87
N GLU A 384 49.43 26.71 16.74
CA GLU A 384 50.29 27.03 17.88
C GLU A 384 49.43 27.07 19.16
N GLY A 385 49.53 26.00 19.97
CA GLY A 385 48.73 25.85 21.20
C GLY A 385 47.22 25.72 20.91
N ASN A 386 46.38 26.27 21.80
CA ASN A 386 44.92 26.21 21.69
C ASN A 386 44.30 27.21 20.70
N ASN A 387 45.10 27.95 19.92
CA ASN A 387 44.59 28.88 18.92
C ASN A 387 45.02 28.47 17.50
N VAL A 388 44.04 28.38 16.60
CA VAL A 388 44.25 28.18 15.16
C VAL A 388 44.06 29.52 14.46
N THR A 389 45.07 29.98 13.72
CA THR A 389 45.00 31.23 12.96
C THR A 389 45.10 30.93 11.46
N LEU A 390 44.12 31.38 10.68
CA LEU A 390 44.11 31.25 9.23
C LEU A 390 45.00 32.33 8.60
N LEU A 391 46.09 31.93 7.94
CA LEU A 391 46.94 32.84 7.17
C LEU A 391 46.56 32.77 5.70
N LYS A 392 46.04 33.89 5.17
CA LYS A 392 45.78 34.07 3.74
C LYS A 392 47.10 34.44 3.05
N THR A 393 47.72 33.51 2.33
CA THR A 393 48.90 33.81 1.49
C THR A 393 48.45 34.68 0.32
N ARG A 394 49.01 35.90 0.25
CA ARG A 394 48.80 36.83 -0.85
C ARG A 394 49.64 36.35 -2.03
N GLN A 395 49.01 35.95 -3.13
CA GLN A 395 49.66 35.57 -4.39
C GLN A 395 50.66 36.65 -4.84
N ARG A 396 51.81 36.22 -5.37
CA ARG A 396 52.79 37.06 -6.06
C ARG A 396 52.84 36.67 -7.52
#